data_AF-A0A1P8F897-F1
#
_entry.id   AF-A0A1P8F897-F1
#
_cell.length_a   1.000
_cell.length_b   1.000
_cell.length_c   1.000
_cell.angle_alpha   90.00
_cell.angle_beta   90.00
_cell.angle_gamma   90.00
#
_symmetry.space_group_name_H-M   'P 1'
#
loop_
_entity.id
_entity.type
_entity.pdbx_description
1 polymer ?
#
loop_
_entity_poly.entity_id
_entity_poly.type
_entity_poly.pdbx_seq_one_letter_code
_entity_poly.pdbx_strand_id
1 'polypeptide(L)'
;MKPIWRKLAAVAAVVVAAVMLWGCGGNAIYNSTSPAGTAFKWPDALLFAATGDSGQAKMVSWASAMQNGLNGPLIRVVTEAAWTNTYKDMKAGKMVLSQCDKVTLADDIEAKNEYAMPDGGPWMASMVWIDSLASTGFLVRGNSSMYKPEDIKPGTRIAIWNNQSATMSPFLSLLAWAGVSEKDIVWVNTGDYNACPRAVVEGRADIAMAAPVTPAVMEASAAPSGIRYLSMKPAENPKGAAAFLAISPMYDFAPITAGPASTIGTWAISSYKYLAADVNTDAEMVYRLVKWLDENYSSYKDAYASNTNMTFQDVISALQTTFMPVHPGLVKYLKEKGVWNADYEKRNQTNIALFQKWVTGYQDAMKQATAKGIDIKANNQDWIQFWENYKKTNAIPLLRMHVSLTQDAAITLPGGYVPPTTTPPPPTTTTVPPVTTAAAVPIQVVSISDAHPGDDVTVTIKTTPGAEVTILFTMPNGTNSTLPADNKKTAGADGLITWTWNINSHVPAGEATYTFTAVLNGRTSTLSLKKTI
;
A
#
# COMPACT_ATOMS: atom_id res chain seq x y z
N MET A 1 -66.01 36.96 8.17
CA MET A 1 -65.52 35.58 8.44
C MET A 1 -64.73 35.12 7.24
N LYS A 2 -63.67 34.32 7.34
CA LYS A 2 -62.43 34.36 8.13
C LYS A 2 -61.43 33.56 7.26
N PRO A 3 -60.12 33.77 7.42
CA PRO A 3 -59.08 33.27 6.53
C PRO A 3 -58.59 31.88 6.96
N ILE A 4 -58.56 30.96 6.01
CA ILE A 4 -57.83 29.68 6.03
C ILE A 4 -57.24 29.57 4.60
N TRP A 5 -56.14 28.84 4.37
CA TRP A 5 -55.41 28.66 3.10
C TRP A 5 -54.07 29.41 2.90
N ARG A 6 -53.40 29.80 3.99
CA ARG A 6 -51.96 30.15 3.95
C ARG A 6 -51.17 29.49 5.08
N LYS A 7 -51.23 28.15 5.21
CA LYS A 7 -50.39 27.40 6.18
C LYS A 7 -50.02 25.96 5.76
N LEU A 8 -49.81 25.68 4.47
CA LEU A 8 -49.35 24.34 4.04
C LEU A 8 -48.10 24.30 3.14
N ALA A 9 -47.46 25.44 2.86
CA ALA A 9 -46.26 25.48 2.01
C ALA A 9 -44.95 25.78 2.76
N ALA A 10 -44.95 25.82 4.10
CA ALA A 10 -43.79 26.29 4.89
C ALA A 10 -43.24 25.28 5.93
N VAL A 11 -43.52 23.98 5.77
CA VAL A 11 -43.06 22.94 6.71
C VAL A 11 -42.06 21.94 6.07
N ALA A 12 -41.68 22.12 4.81
CA ALA A 12 -40.76 21.20 4.12
C ALA A 12 -39.28 21.66 4.04
N ALA A 13 -38.88 22.74 4.74
CA ALA A 13 -37.55 23.36 4.52
C ALA A 13 -36.69 23.60 5.78
N VAL A 14 -36.98 23.00 6.94
CA VAL A 14 -36.23 23.28 8.19
C VAL A 14 -35.82 22.01 8.97
N VAL A 15 -35.45 20.91 8.30
CA VAL A 15 -34.97 19.68 9.01
C VAL A 15 -33.56 19.23 8.60
N VAL A 16 -32.74 20.11 7.98
CA VAL A 16 -31.33 19.76 7.64
C VAL A 16 -30.30 20.38 8.59
N ALA A 17 -30.71 21.09 9.65
CA ALA A 17 -29.78 21.63 10.64
C ALA A 17 -30.02 20.99 12.01
N ALA A 18 -28.93 20.47 12.60
CA ALA A 18 -28.79 19.97 13.97
C ALA A 18 -29.05 18.47 14.23
N VAL A 19 -28.13 17.61 13.75
CA VAL A 19 -27.60 16.49 14.55
C VAL A 19 -26.09 16.39 14.30
N MET A 20 -25.33 17.32 14.87
CA MET A 20 -23.89 17.15 15.10
C MET A 20 -23.56 17.83 16.42
N LEU A 21 -23.73 17.09 17.50
CA LEU A 21 -23.04 17.33 18.77
C LEU A 21 -23.02 15.98 19.49
N TRP A 22 -21.91 15.72 20.16
CA TRP A 22 -21.49 14.48 20.85
C TRP A 22 -20.47 13.62 20.07
N GLY A 23 -19.27 14.19 19.94
CA GLY A 23 -18.01 13.44 19.89
C GLY A 23 -17.07 14.03 20.93
N CYS A 24 -17.02 13.43 22.12
CA CYS A 24 -16.04 13.77 23.15
C CYS A 24 -14.64 13.28 22.70
N GLY A 25 -13.64 14.18 22.75
CA GLY A 25 -12.26 13.82 23.05
C GLY A 25 -11.31 13.55 21.88
N GLY A 26 -11.17 14.47 20.92
CA GLY A 26 -9.99 14.55 20.05
C GLY A 26 -9.44 15.97 20.08
N ASN A 27 -8.15 16.15 20.37
CA ASN A 27 -7.55 17.49 20.48
C ASN A 27 -7.61 18.21 19.11
N ALA A 28 -8.42 19.28 19.07
CA ALA A 28 -8.84 20.01 17.88
C ALA A 28 -7.87 21.12 17.45
N ILE A 29 -6.55 20.87 17.44
CA ILE A 29 -5.55 21.92 17.12
C ILE A 29 -5.81 22.52 15.73
N TYR A 30 -6.29 21.71 14.78
CA TYR A 30 -6.44 22.07 13.38
C TYR A 30 -7.88 22.12 12.87
N ASN A 31 -8.88 21.96 13.75
CA ASN A 31 -10.29 21.81 13.36
C ASN A 31 -11.12 23.11 13.54
N SER A 32 -10.46 24.28 13.54
CA SER A 32 -11.13 25.57 13.73
C SER A 32 -11.51 26.23 12.40
N THR A 33 -12.79 26.53 12.18
CA THR A 33 -13.22 27.33 11.03
C THR A 33 -12.97 28.82 11.25
N SER A 34 -12.20 29.46 10.36
CA SER A 34 -12.05 30.93 10.37
C SER A 34 -13.34 31.63 9.92
N PRO A 35 -13.76 32.75 10.55
CA PRO A 35 -14.89 33.55 10.08
C PRO A 35 -14.67 34.09 8.66
N ALA A 36 -15.74 34.14 7.86
CA ALA A 36 -15.69 34.71 6.52
C ALA A 36 -15.36 36.22 6.59
N GLY A 37 -14.36 36.67 5.83
CA GLY A 37 -14.02 38.09 5.65
C GLY A 37 -12.80 38.60 6.43
N THR A 38 -12.18 37.79 7.29
CA THR A 38 -10.88 38.10 7.90
C THR A 38 -9.73 37.46 7.12
N ALA A 39 -8.57 38.12 7.05
CA ALA A 39 -7.37 37.53 6.49
C ALA A 39 -7.03 36.22 7.24
N PHE A 40 -6.83 35.13 6.50
CA PHE A 40 -6.49 33.84 7.10
C PHE A 40 -5.15 33.94 7.84
N LYS A 41 -5.12 33.48 9.09
CA LYS A 41 -3.91 33.41 9.90
C LYS A 41 -3.45 31.96 9.99
N TRP A 42 -2.23 31.69 9.51
CA TRP A 42 -1.60 30.39 9.68
C TRP A 42 -1.39 30.07 11.17
N PRO A 43 -1.53 28.79 11.59
CA PRO A 43 -0.98 28.33 12.85
C PRO A 43 0.53 28.56 12.91
N ASP A 44 1.10 28.69 14.11
CA ASP A 44 2.55 28.90 14.26
C ASP A 44 3.37 27.70 13.74
N ALA A 45 2.80 26.50 13.82
CA ALA A 45 3.40 25.29 13.28
C ALA A 45 2.38 24.32 12.65
N LEU A 46 2.77 23.71 11.54
CA LEU A 46 2.08 22.61 10.89
C LEU A 46 2.92 21.34 11.04
N LEU A 47 2.28 20.27 11.54
CA LEU A 47 2.89 18.96 11.64
C LEU A 47 2.40 18.08 10.50
N PHE A 48 3.31 17.60 9.66
CA PHE A 48 3.02 16.65 8.60
C PHE A 48 3.64 15.30 8.95
N ALA A 49 2.88 14.22 8.85
CA ALA A 49 3.40 12.89 9.11
C ALA A 49 3.87 12.20 7.82
N ALA A 50 5.03 11.55 7.91
CA ALA A 50 5.58 10.70 6.87
C ALA A 50 5.86 9.32 7.46
N THR A 51 5.73 8.27 6.65
CA THR A 51 5.99 6.90 7.10
C THR A 51 7.31 6.40 6.52
N GLY A 52 8.24 6.02 7.40
CA GLY A 52 9.57 5.55 7.05
C GLY A 52 10.49 6.62 6.42
N ASP A 53 11.77 6.29 6.31
CA ASP A 53 12.82 7.25 5.93
C ASP A 53 12.65 7.79 4.50
N SER A 54 12.28 6.93 3.54
CA SER A 54 12.06 7.39 2.16
C SER A 54 10.84 8.31 2.06
N GLY A 55 9.80 8.03 2.85
CA GLY A 55 8.61 8.85 2.95
C GLY A 55 8.94 10.23 3.53
N GLN A 56 9.73 10.25 4.61
CA GLN A 56 10.22 11.48 5.22
C GLN A 56 11.03 12.33 4.25
N ALA A 57 12.07 11.76 3.64
CA ALA A 57 12.96 12.47 2.72
C ALA A 57 12.17 13.13 1.59
N LYS A 58 11.20 12.39 1.04
CA LYS A 58 10.29 12.92 0.03
C LYS A 58 9.44 14.06 0.55
N MET A 59 8.75 13.89 1.67
CA MET A 59 7.85 14.93 2.19
C MET A 59 8.62 16.21 2.54
N VAL A 60 9.82 16.09 3.12
CA VAL A 60 10.73 17.20 3.37
C VAL A 60 11.07 17.95 2.07
N SER A 61 11.30 17.24 0.96
CA SER A 61 11.72 17.84 -0.32
C SER A 61 10.81 18.98 -0.81
N TRP A 62 9.49 18.86 -0.64
CA TRP A 62 8.53 19.90 -1.01
C TRP A 62 8.05 20.72 0.19
N ALA A 63 8.03 20.15 1.41
CA ALA A 63 7.64 20.87 2.62
C ALA A 63 8.61 22.03 2.94
N SER A 64 9.91 21.86 2.69
CA SER A 64 10.89 22.95 2.85
C SER A 64 10.64 24.10 1.87
N ALA A 65 10.32 23.79 0.61
CA ALA A 65 9.94 24.81 -0.37
C ALA A 65 8.63 25.51 0.03
N MET A 66 7.66 24.76 0.55
CA MET A 66 6.38 25.29 1.04
C MET A 66 6.56 26.25 2.21
N GLN A 67 7.36 25.89 3.21
CA GLN A 67 7.63 26.75 4.36
C GLN A 67 8.22 28.10 3.91
N ASN A 68 9.21 28.05 3.02
CA ASN A 68 9.85 29.26 2.49
C ASN A 68 8.90 30.10 1.64
N GLY A 69 7.96 29.47 0.92
CA GLY A 69 6.99 30.16 0.09
C GLY A 69 5.80 30.76 0.85
N LEU A 70 5.40 30.16 1.97
CA LEU A 70 4.24 30.60 2.75
C LEU A 70 4.53 31.79 3.68
N ASN A 71 5.81 32.05 4.01
CA ASN A 71 6.21 33.12 4.95
C ASN A 71 5.33 33.19 6.21
N GLY A 72 4.99 32.02 6.77
CA GLY A 72 3.99 31.88 7.82
C GLY A 72 4.35 30.77 8.80
N PRO A 73 3.78 29.56 8.65
CA PRO A 73 3.96 28.49 9.63
C PRO A 73 5.36 27.86 9.54
N LEU A 74 5.89 27.42 10.67
CA LEU A 74 6.93 26.40 10.70
C LEU A 74 6.32 25.06 10.24
N ILE A 75 6.90 24.41 9.24
CA ILE A 75 6.47 23.09 8.78
C ILE A 75 7.45 22.04 9.30
N ARG A 76 6.95 21.11 10.10
CA ARG A 76 7.73 19.98 10.62
C ARG A 76 7.20 18.67 10.04
N VAL A 77 8.11 17.89 9.45
CA VAL A 77 7.83 16.52 9.03
C VAL A 77 8.18 15.57 10.17
N VAL A 78 7.17 14.91 10.72
CA VAL A 78 7.31 13.89 11.77
C VAL A 78 7.35 12.53 11.10
N THR A 79 8.36 11.73 11.42
CA THR A 79 8.49 10.38 10.84
C THR A 79 7.96 9.36 11.81
N GLU A 80 7.03 8.56 11.32
CA GLU A 80 6.51 7.40 12.00
C GLU A 80 7.10 6.13 11.39
N ALA A 81 7.50 5.19 12.25
CA ALA A 81 8.09 3.92 11.81
C ALA A 81 7.07 3.01 11.10
N ALA A 82 5.78 3.16 11.41
CA ALA A 82 4.71 2.32 10.90
C ALA A 82 3.46 3.13 10.55
N TRP A 83 2.76 2.68 9.52
CA TRP A 83 1.49 3.27 9.07
C TRP A 83 0.43 3.31 10.17
N THR A 84 0.40 2.31 11.04
CA THR A 84 -0.53 2.24 12.18
C THR A 84 -0.37 3.45 13.10
N ASN A 85 0.86 3.89 13.37
CA ASN A 85 1.10 5.07 14.19
C ASN A 85 0.72 6.35 13.44
N THR A 86 1.08 6.43 12.16
CA THR A 86 0.70 7.55 11.29
C THR A 86 -0.80 7.79 11.32
N TYR A 87 -1.61 6.76 11.09
CA TYR A 87 -3.07 6.91 11.04
C TYR A 87 -3.70 7.12 12.42
N LYS A 88 -3.15 6.56 13.49
CA LYS A 88 -3.53 6.90 14.86
C LYS A 88 -3.34 8.39 15.15
N ASP A 89 -2.21 8.96 14.75
CA ASP A 89 -1.91 10.37 14.97
C ASP A 89 -2.74 11.30 14.07
N MET A 90 -3.03 10.88 12.84
CA MET A 90 -4.01 11.56 11.98
C MET A 90 -5.41 11.57 12.62
N LYS A 91 -5.91 10.41 13.03
CA LYS A 91 -7.20 10.25 13.71
C LYS A 91 -7.29 11.05 15.00
N ALA A 92 -6.20 11.15 15.75
CA ALA A 92 -6.12 11.92 16.98
C ALA A 92 -5.98 13.43 16.77
N GLY A 93 -5.90 13.90 15.52
CA GLY A 93 -5.76 15.32 15.18
C GLY A 93 -4.38 15.91 15.50
N LYS A 94 -3.35 15.05 15.68
CA LYS A 94 -1.98 15.50 15.98
C LYS A 94 -1.25 16.00 14.75
N MET A 95 -1.70 15.60 13.57
CA MET A 95 -1.07 15.88 12.28
C MET A 95 -2.08 16.55 11.36
N VAL A 96 -1.64 17.57 10.63
CA VAL A 96 -2.45 18.30 9.63
C VAL A 96 -2.66 17.46 8.38
N LEU A 97 -1.61 16.74 8.00
CA LEU A 97 -1.47 16.07 6.71
C LEU A 97 -0.56 14.87 6.90
N SER A 98 -0.81 13.79 6.16
CA SER A 98 0.13 12.68 6.06
C SER A 98 0.21 12.13 4.65
N GLN A 99 1.27 11.37 4.39
CA GLN A 99 1.25 10.40 3.30
C GLN A 99 0.16 9.35 3.57
N CYS A 100 -0.43 8.82 2.52
CA CYS A 100 -1.48 7.82 2.61
C CYS A 100 -1.39 6.83 1.46
N ASP A 101 -1.25 5.55 1.79
CA ASP A 101 -1.36 4.45 0.84
C ASP A 101 -2.78 3.88 0.87
N LYS A 102 -3.41 3.72 -0.29
CA LYS A 102 -4.82 3.28 -0.36
C LYS A 102 -5.08 1.87 0.14
N VAL A 103 -4.12 0.95 0.00
CA VAL A 103 -4.29 -0.44 0.49
C VAL A 103 -4.26 -0.41 2.01
N THR A 104 -3.25 0.24 2.56
CA THR A 104 -3.10 0.41 4.01
C THR A 104 -4.27 1.18 4.61
N LEU A 105 -4.75 2.24 3.96
CA LEU A 105 -5.94 2.97 4.41
C LEU A 105 -7.18 2.08 4.37
N ALA A 106 -7.35 1.25 3.35
CA ALA A 106 -8.47 0.32 3.31
C ALA A 106 -8.42 -0.68 4.48
N ASP A 107 -7.25 -1.19 4.83
CA ASP A 107 -7.09 -2.07 5.98
C ASP A 107 -7.34 -1.36 7.33
N ASP A 108 -6.97 -0.08 7.44
CA ASP A 108 -7.30 0.77 8.60
C ASP A 108 -8.80 1.04 8.73
N ILE A 109 -9.45 1.51 7.65
CA ILE A 109 -10.89 1.83 7.65
C ILE A 109 -11.75 0.56 7.86
N GLU A 110 -11.34 -0.59 7.33
CA GLU A 110 -12.01 -1.87 7.58
C GLU A 110 -11.62 -2.52 8.93
N ALA A 111 -10.71 -1.88 9.66
CA ALA A 111 -10.12 -2.31 10.93
C ALA A 111 -9.66 -3.77 10.90
N LYS A 112 -8.74 -4.08 9.98
CA LYS A 112 -8.08 -5.39 9.87
C LYS A 112 -6.83 -5.45 10.74
N ASN A 113 -6.44 -6.66 11.13
CA ASN A 113 -5.14 -6.92 11.79
C ASN A 113 -4.85 -5.94 12.94
N GLU A 114 -3.69 -5.27 12.92
CA GLU A 114 -3.25 -4.30 13.92
C GLU A 114 -4.13 -3.05 14.05
N TYR A 115 -5.00 -2.78 13.08
CA TYR A 115 -5.92 -1.63 13.10
C TYR A 115 -7.19 -1.91 13.92
N ALA A 116 -7.46 -3.17 14.29
CA ALA A 116 -8.61 -3.57 15.10
C ALA A 116 -8.44 -3.24 16.60
N MET A 117 -8.13 -1.98 16.90
CA MET A 117 -7.83 -1.44 18.23
C MET A 117 -8.76 -0.25 18.55
N PRO A 118 -8.92 0.16 19.83
CA PRO A 118 -9.75 1.31 20.19
C PRO A 118 -9.26 2.64 19.63
N ASP A 119 -7.94 2.83 19.60
CA ASP A 119 -7.26 4.02 19.11
C ASP A 119 -6.88 3.94 17.62
N GLY A 120 -6.88 2.74 17.04
CA GLY A 120 -6.77 2.51 15.60
C GLY A 120 -8.13 2.46 14.90
N GLY A 121 -8.15 1.93 13.68
CA GLY A 121 -9.38 1.66 12.95
C GLY A 121 -10.01 2.93 12.36
N PRO A 122 -11.22 2.83 11.80
CA PRO A 122 -11.76 3.85 10.92
C PRO A 122 -11.82 5.26 11.53
N TRP A 123 -11.51 6.22 10.66
CA TRP A 123 -11.60 7.67 10.85
C TRP A 123 -12.01 8.33 9.53
N MET A 124 -12.38 9.60 9.57
CA MET A 124 -12.85 10.32 8.37
C MET A 124 -11.68 10.82 7.52
N ALA A 125 -10.84 9.90 7.02
CA ALA A 125 -9.74 10.25 6.14
C ALA A 125 -10.27 10.85 4.82
N SER A 126 -9.54 11.83 4.29
CA SER A 126 -9.89 12.49 3.03
C SER A 126 -8.66 12.86 2.22
N MET A 127 -8.77 12.78 0.89
CA MET A 127 -7.72 13.11 -0.04
C MET A 127 -7.50 14.62 -0.10
N VAL A 128 -6.24 15.02 0.02
CA VAL A 128 -5.78 16.42 -0.05
C VAL A 128 -5.03 16.69 -1.34
N TRP A 129 -4.10 15.82 -1.73
CA TRP A 129 -3.32 15.95 -2.96
C TRP A 129 -2.76 14.59 -3.40
N ILE A 130 -2.07 14.55 -4.54
CA ILE A 130 -1.26 13.38 -4.94
C ILE A 130 0.09 13.44 -4.25
N ASP A 131 0.53 12.32 -3.69
CA ASP A 131 1.88 12.16 -3.17
C ASP A 131 2.79 11.56 -4.26
N SER A 132 2.44 10.39 -4.81
CA SER A 132 3.22 9.71 -5.85
C SER A 132 2.36 8.87 -6.76
N LEU A 133 2.95 8.46 -7.88
CA LEU A 133 2.43 7.43 -8.77
C LEU A 133 3.43 6.28 -8.84
N ALA A 134 2.92 5.06 -8.71
CA ALA A 134 3.64 3.85 -9.08
C ALA A 134 2.93 3.17 -10.25
N SER A 135 3.68 2.79 -11.28
CA SER A 135 3.15 2.00 -12.40
C SER A 135 3.80 0.62 -12.41
N THR A 136 3.00 -0.40 -12.67
CA THR A 136 3.46 -1.77 -12.91
C THR A 136 2.61 -2.39 -14.02
N GLY A 137 3.09 -3.43 -14.66
CA GLY A 137 2.29 -4.12 -15.65
C GLY A 137 2.89 -5.45 -16.07
N PHE A 138 2.25 -6.06 -17.06
CA PHE A 138 2.63 -7.35 -17.59
C PHE A 138 3.47 -7.18 -18.85
N LEU A 139 4.78 -7.32 -18.68
CA LEU A 139 5.81 -7.20 -19.70
C LEU A 139 5.85 -8.46 -20.57
N VAL A 140 5.98 -8.25 -21.87
CA VAL A 140 6.22 -9.28 -22.89
C VAL A 140 7.37 -8.84 -23.81
N ARG A 141 7.92 -9.76 -24.63
CA ARG A 141 8.88 -9.41 -25.67
C ARG A 141 8.28 -8.42 -26.68
N GLY A 142 9.09 -7.48 -27.18
CA GLY A 142 8.62 -6.48 -28.15
C GLY A 142 8.03 -7.10 -29.42
N ASN A 143 8.59 -8.23 -29.88
CA ASN A 143 8.11 -8.99 -31.04
C ASN A 143 7.04 -10.06 -30.73
N SER A 144 6.50 -10.13 -29.51
CA SER A 144 5.40 -11.04 -29.17
C SER A 144 4.12 -10.68 -29.95
N SER A 145 3.23 -11.65 -30.17
CA SER A 145 1.89 -11.42 -30.74
C SER A 145 0.82 -11.05 -29.70
N MET A 146 1.12 -11.10 -28.39
CA MET A 146 0.13 -10.84 -27.31
C MET A 146 0.06 -9.35 -26.95
N TYR A 147 -0.89 -8.55 -27.42
CA TYR A 147 -0.95 -7.10 -27.17
C TYR A 147 -1.80 -6.71 -25.95
N LYS A 148 -2.71 -7.58 -25.53
CA LYS A 148 -3.71 -7.34 -24.48
C LYS A 148 -3.99 -8.64 -23.72
N PRO A 149 -4.61 -8.59 -22.52
CA PRO A 149 -4.86 -9.78 -21.71
C PRO A 149 -5.58 -10.91 -22.45
N GLU A 150 -6.49 -10.60 -23.38
CA GLU A 150 -7.29 -11.59 -24.12
C GLU A 150 -6.45 -12.44 -25.10
N ASP A 151 -5.21 -12.02 -25.38
CA ASP A 151 -4.28 -12.76 -26.21
C ASP A 151 -3.56 -13.87 -25.42
N ILE A 152 -3.73 -13.94 -24.09
CA ILE A 152 -3.25 -15.04 -23.26
C ILE A 152 -4.01 -16.32 -23.62
N LYS A 153 -3.30 -17.45 -23.66
CA LYS A 153 -3.84 -18.76 -24.04
C LYS A 153 -3.38 -19.84 -23.07
N PRO A 154 -4.07 -21.00 -23.03
CA PRO A 154 -3.52 -22.19 -22.40
C PRO A 154 -2.08 -22.47 -22.87
N GLY A 155 -1.18 -22.75 -21.93
CA GLY A 155 0.24 -22.97 -22.14
C GLY A 155 1.11 -21.72 -22.08
N THR A 156 0.54 -20.50 -21.96
CA THR A 156 1.34 -19.28 -21.74
C THR A 156 2.22 -19.43 -20.49
N ARG A 157 3.49 -19.05 -20.60
CA ARG A 157 4.46 -19.15 -19.51
C ARG A 157 4.58 -17.80 -18.80
N ILE A 158 4.28 -17.76 -17.50
CA ILE A 158 4.30 -16.53 -16.71
C ILE A 158 5.39 -16.61 -15.65
N ALA A 159 6.34 -15.66 -15.67
CA ALA A 159 7.40 -15.56 -14.69
C ALA A 159 6.91 -14.95 -13.38
N ILE A 160 7.22 -15.63 -12.28
CA ILE A 160 6.94 -15.21 -10.89
C ILE A 160 8.22 -15.35 -10.07
N TRP A 161 8.36 -14.60 -8.98
CA TRP A 161 9.54 -14.69 -8.11
C TRP A 161 9.29 -15.51 -6.83
N ASN A 162 8.04 -15.68 -6.44
CA ASN A 162 7.60 -16.57 -5.38
C ASN A 162 6.12 -16.91 -5.58
N ASN A 163 5.59 -17.83 -4.77
CA ASN A 163 4.19 -18.26 -4.85
C ASN A 163 3.34 -17.76 -3.65
N GLN A 164 3.72 -16.61 -3.08
CA GLN A 164 2.97 -16.01 -1.98
C GLN A 164 1.70 -15.34 -2.49
N SER A 165 0.63 -15.35 -1.70
CA SER A 165 -0.68 -14.83 -2.11
C SER A 165 -0.62 -13.38 -2.63
N ALA A 166 0.18 -12.52 -2.00
CA ALA A 166 0.37 -11.14 -2.43
C ALA A 166 1.03 -11.02 -3.82
N THR A 167 1.98 -11.90 -4.13
CA THR A 167 2.61 -11.98 -5.47
C THR A 167 1.64 -12.52 -6.50
N MET A 168 0.85 -13.55 -6.14
CA MET A 168 -0.03 -14.22 -7.08
C MET A 168 -1.28 -13.41 -7.44
N SER A 169 -1.81 -12.61 -6.51
CA SER A 169 -3.04 -11.83 -6.71
C SER A 169 -3.10 -11.07 -8.06
N PRO A 170 -2.13 -10.22 -8.44
CA PRO A 170 -2.19 -9.52 -9.72
C PRO A 170 -2.15 -10.44 -10.95
N PHE A 171 -1.45 -11.58 -10.88
CA PHE A 171 -1.45 -12.55 -11.98
C PHE A 171 -2.80 -13.27 -12.09
N LEU A 172 -3.40 -13.69 -10.97
CA LEU A 172 -4.74 -14.27 -10.97
C LEU A 172 -5.78 -13.28 -11.51
N SER A 173 -5.64 -12.00 -11.16
CA SER A 173 -6.46 -10.91 -11.71
C SER A 173 -6.27 -10.74 -13.22
N LEU A 174 -5.04 -10.84 -13.73
CA LEU A 174 -4.77 -10.84 -15.18
C LEU A 174 -5.45 -12.02 -15.88
N LEU A 175 -5.38 -13.22 -15.31
CA LEU A 175 -6.01 -14.41 -15.87
C LEU A 175 -7.54 -14.30 -15.84
N ALA A 176 -8.11 -13.75 -14.77
CA ALA A 176 -9.54 -13.44 -14.68
C ALA A 176 -9.97 -12.43 -15.75
N TRP A 177 -9.17 -11.39 -16.01
CA TRP A 177 -9.41 -10.48 -17.14
C TRP A 177 -9.40 -11.25 -18.47
N ALA A 178 -8.40 -12.10 -18.69
CA ALA A 178 -8.22 -12.86 -19.91
C ALA A 178 -9.28 -13.97 -20.11
N GLY A 179 -10.00 -14.36 -19.05
CA GLY A 179 -10.91 -15.50 -19.07
C GLY A 179 -10.20 -16.85 -19.19
N VAL A 180 -8.94 -16.94 -18.74
CA VAL A 180 -8.13 -18.16 -18.77
C VAL A 180 -8.00 -18.73 -17.36
N SER A 181 -8.07 -20.05 -17.22
CA SER A 181 -7.93 -20.70 -15.91
C SER A 181 -6.46 -20.76 -15.51
N GLU A 182 -6.17 -20.53 -14.22
CA GLU A 182 -4.83 -20.71 -13.65
C GLU A 182 -4.21 -22.07 -13.98
N LYS A 183 -5.00 -23.14 -13.97
CA LYS A 183 -4.54 -24.51 -14.27
C LYS A 183 -4.02 -24.68 -15.70
N ASP A 184 -4.40 -23.77 -16.60
CA ASP A 184 -4.05 -23.83 -18.02
C ASP A 184 -2.75 -23.04 -18.30
N ILE A 185 -2.12 -22.43 -17.29
CA ILE A 185 -0.93 -21.60 -17.41
C ILE A 185 0.30 -22.33 -16.87
N VAL A 186 1.48 -21.99 -17.38
CA VAL A 186 2.76 -22.52 -16.88
C VAL A 186 3.47 -21.46 -16.04
N TRP A 187 3.61 -21.70 -14.74
CA TRP A 187 4.38 -20.82 -13.85
C TRP A 187 5.88 -21.06 -13.98
N VAL A 188 6.63 -20.00 -14.26
CA VAL A 188 8.10 -20.00 -14.32
C VAL A 188 8.63 -19.27 -13.09
N ASN A 189 8.93 -20.00 -12.03
CA ASN A 189 9.46 -19.39 -10.82
C ASN A 189 10.96 -19.08 -10.98
N THR A 190 11.32 -17.80 -10.93
CA THR A 190 12.71 -17.32 -11.04
C THR A 190 13.41 -17.21 -9.67
N GLY A 191 12.66 -17.28 -8.56
CA GLY A 191 13.17 -17.06 -7.21
C GLY A 191 13.52 -15.60 -6.88
N ASP A 192 13.51 -14.70 -7.87
CA ASP A 192 13.90 -13.31 -7.74
C ASP A 192 13.13 -12.40 -8.71
N TYR A 193 12.67 -11.25 -8.20
CA TYR A 193 11.87 -10.30 -8.96
C TYR A 193 12.64 -9.73 -10.16
N ASN A 194 13.92 -9.39 -9.99
CA ASN A 194 14.73 -8.79 -11.04
C ASN A 194 15.08 -9.79 -12.16
N ALA A 195 15.04 -11.09 -11.86
CA ALA A 195 15.20 -12.15 -12.86
C ALA A 195 13.96 -12.35 -13.76
N CYS A 196 12.77 -11.86 -13.38
CA CYS A 196 11.54 -12.05 -14.16
C CYS A 196 11.57 -11.36 -15.54
N PRO A 197 11.92 -10.05 -15.68
CA PRO A 197 12.04 -9.41 -16.99
C PRO A 197 13.04 -10.12 -17.91
N ARG A 198 14.16 -10.57 -17.34
CA ARG A 198 15.19 -11.30 -18.10
C ARG A 198 14.68 -12.63 -18.65
N ALA A 199 13.91 -13.38 -17.86
CA ALA A 199 13.29 -14.63 -18.29
C ALA A 199 12.38 -14.45 -19.53
N VAL A 200 11.75 -13.27 -19.68
CA VAL A 200 10.92 -12.96 -20.86
C VAL A 200 11.77 -12.73 -22.11
N VAL A 201 12.81 -11.89 -22.02
CA VAL A 201 13.66 -11.60 -23.19
C VAL A 201 14.49 -12.81 -23.62
N GLU A 202 14.89 -13.68 -22.69
CA GLU A 202 15.52 -14.98 -22.97
C GLU A 202 14.54 -16.01 -23.56
N GLY A 203 13.24 -15.72 -23.55
CA GLY A 203 12.21 -16.62 -24.05
C GLY A 203 11.93 -17.83 -23.16
N ARG A 204 12.38 -17.82 -21.90
CA ARG A 204 12.01 -18.82 -20.87
C ARG A 204 10.58 -18.62 -20.36
N ALA A 205 10.11 -17.37 -20.33
CA ALA A 205 8.73 -17.00 -20.06
C ALA A 205 8.19 -16.11 -21.19
N ASP A 206 6.86 -15.99 -21.27
CA ASP A 206 6.17 -15.16 -22.24
C ASP A 206 5.70 -13.84 -21.61
N ILE A 207 5.36 -13.86 -20.31
CA ILE A 207 4.90 -12.71 -19.53
C ILE A 207 5.70 -12.63 -18.21
N ALA A 208 6.00 -11.42 -17.74
CA ALA A 208 6.44 -11.13 -16.38
C ALA A 208 5.73 -9.88 -15.86
N MET A 209 5.44 -9.78 -14.56
CA MET A 209 5.02 -8.51 -13.98
C MET A 209 6.25 -7.70 -13.55
N ALA A 210 6.37 -6.46 -14.01
CA ALA A 210 7.49 -5.59 -13.62
C ALA A 210 7.14 -4.10 -13.72
N ALA A 211 7.73 -3.29 -12.84
CA ALA A 211 7.60 -1.85 -12.89
C ALA A 211 8.51 -1.26 -13.98
N PRO A 212 8.00 -0.37 -14.86
CA PRO A 212 8.75 0.14 -16.01
C PRO A 212 10.05 0.87 -15.65
N VAL A 213 10.11 1.47 -14.46
CA VAL A 213 11.24 2.28 -13.99
C VAL A 213 12.39 1.45 -13.37
N THR A 214 12.23 0.13 -13.29
CA THR A 214 13.24 -0.73 -12.65
C THR A 214 14.47 -0.92 -13.54
N PRO A 215 15.68 -1.04 -12.97
CA PRO A 215 16.88 -1.34 -13.75
C PRO A 215 16.75 -2.62 -14.59
N ALA A 216 16.09 -3.65 -14.06
CA ALA A 216 15.86 -4.91 -14.78
C ALA A 216 15.01 -4.73 -16.05
N VAL A 217 14.00 -3.84 -16.02
CA VAL A 217 13.21 -3.51 -17.22
C VAL A 217 14.00 -2.65 -18.19
N MET A 218 14.81 -1.71 -17.70
CA MET A 218 15.71 -0.92 -18.55
C MET A 218 16.70 -1.83 -19.31
N GLU A 219 17.33 -2.77 -18.61
CA GLU A 219 18.20 -3.78 -19.22
C GLU A 219 17.45 -4.64 -20.24
N ALA A 220 16.30 -5.19 -19.87
CA ALA A 220 15.49 -6.03 -20.76
C ALA A 220 15.04 -5.26 -22.02
N SER A 221 14.75 -3.96 -21.91
CA SER A 221 14.35 -3.13 -23.03
C SER A 221 15.44 -2.94 -24.08
N ALA A 222 16.72 -3.06 -23.69
CA ALA A 222 17.87 -2.96 -24.58
C ALA A 222 18.18 -4.26 -25.35
N ALA A 223 17.50 -5.37 -25.04
CA ALA A 223 17.65 -6.62 -25.77
C ALA A 223 17.20 -6.47 -27.24
N PRO A 224 17.73 -7.27 -28.20
CA PRO A 224 17.37 -7.15 -29.62
C PRO A 224 15.87 -7.28 -29.91
N SER A 225 15.13 -8.06 -29.11
CA SER A 225 13.66 -8.18 -29.25
C SER A 225 12.90 -6.99 -28.66
N GLY A 226 13.56 -6.15 -27.86
CA GLY A 226 12.96 -5.17 -26.97
C GLY A 226 11.92 -5.78 -26.03
N ILE A 227 11.16 -4.90 -25.39
CA ILE A 227 10.02 -5.24 -24.53
C ILE A 227 8.84 -4.31 -24.82
N ARG A 228 7.65 -4.77 -24.45
CA ARG A 228 6.41 -4.00 -24.39
C ARG A 228 5.53 -4.51 -23.25
N TYR A 229 4.48 -3.77 -22.92
CA TYR A 229 3.49 -4.20 -21.93
C TYR A 229 2.20 -4.64 -22.61
N LEU A 230 1.45 -5.56 -21.98
CA LEU A 230 0.06 -5.81 -22.34
C LEU A 230 -0.75 -4.56 -22.00
N SER A 231 -1.53 -4.05 -22.96
CA SER A 231 -2.43 -2.92 -22.73
C SER A 231 -3.60 -3.34 -21.85
N MET A 232 -3.74 -2.71 -20.69
CA MET A 232 -4.81 -2.95 -19.71
C MET A 232 -5.79 -1.77 -19.65
N LYS A 233 -6.27 -1.32 -20.81
CA LYS A 233 -7.17 -0.16 -20.90
C LYS A 233 -8.62 -0.57 -20.61
N PRO A 234 -9.24 -0.14 -19.50
CA PRO A 234 -10.57 -0.63 -19.11
C PRO A 234 -11.67 -0.37 -20.13
N ALA A 235 -11.60 0.75 -20.86
CA ALA A 235 -12.58 1.09 -21.89
C ALA A 235 -12.63 0.10 -23.06
N GLU A 236 -11.54 -0.65 -23.30
CA GLU A 236 -11.47 -1.64 -24.39
C GLU A 236 -12.03 -3.00 -23.98
N ASN A 237 -11.97 -3.34 -22.69
CA ASN A 237 -12.66 -4.51 -22.12
C ASN A 237 -13.16 -4.23 -20.67
N PRO A 238 -14.33 -3.60 -20.52
CA PRO A 238 -14.88 -3.27 -19.20
C PRO A 238 -15.19 -4.51 -18.34
N LYS A 239 -15.55 -5.65 -18.97
CA LYS A 239 -15.81 -6.90 -18.25
C LYS A 239 -14.53 -7.52 -17.70
N GLY A 240 -13.45 -7.50 -18.49
CA GLY A 240 -12.13 -7.95 -18.04
C GLY A 240 -11.60 -7.09 -16.89
N ALA A 241 -11.75 -5.77 -16.98
CA ALA A 241 -11.41 -4.86 -15.89
C ALA A 241 -12.20 -5.16 -14.62
N ALA A 242 -13.51 -5.39 -14.72
CA ALA A 242 -14.33 -5.79 -13.59
C ALA A 242 -13.89 -7.12 -12.98
N ALA A 243 -13.52 -8.12 -13.80
CA ALA A 243 -13.03 -9.41 -13.34
C ALA A 243 -11.67 -9.29 -12.62
N PHE A 244 -10.77 -8.43 -13.11
CA PHE A 244 -9.51 -8.12 -12.46
C PHE A 244 -9.73 -7.46 -11.09
N LEU A 245 -10.56 -6.41 -11.04
CA LEU A 245 -10.85 -5.66 -9.81
C LEU A 245 -11.65 -6.47 -8.77
N ALA A 246 -12.36 -7.53 -9.20
CA ALA A 246 -13.01 -8.45 -8.27
C ALA A 246 -12.01 -9.21 -7.37
N ILE A 247 -10.80 -9.47 -7.88
CA ILE A 247 -9.72 -10.15 -7.13
C ILE A 247 -8.80 -9.12 -6.47
N SER A 248 -8.40 -8.07 -7.19
CA SER A 248 -7.51 -7.02 -6.68
C SER A 248 -8.21 -5.65 -6.70
N PRO A 249 -9.03 -5.34 -5.69
CA PRO A 249 -9.95 -4.19 -5.71
C PRO A 249 -9.29 -2.82 -5.53
N MET A 250 -7.99 -2.81 -5.21
CA MET A 250 -7.22 -1.60 -4.89
C MET A 250 -6.35 -1.13 -6.06
N TYR A 251 -6.43 -1.74 -7.24
CA TYR A 251 -5.67 -1.27 -8.40
C TYR A 251 -6.45 -0.27 -9.24
N ASP A 252 -5.71 0.62 -9.89
CA ASP A 252 -6.20 1.47 -10.97
C ASP A 252 -5.54 1.07 -12.30
N PHE A 253 -6.00 1.67 -13.39
CA PHE A 253 -5.35 1.57 -14.69
C PHE A 253 -5.06 2.96 -15.24
N ALA A 254 -3.84 3.17 -15.73
CA ALA A 254 -3.45 4.43 -16.35
C ALA A 254 -2.31 4.20 -17.37
N PRO A 255 -2.08 5.15 -18.30
CA PRO A 255 -0.90 5.12 -19.16
C PRO A 255 0.41 5.17 -18.35
N ILE A 256 1.41 4.40 -18.76
CA ILE A 256 2.78 4.50 -18.23
C ILE A 256 3.37 5.86 -18.62
N THR A 257 3.94 6.58 -17.65
CA THR A 257 4.52 7.92 -17.85
C THR A 257 6.05 7.97 -17.70
N ALA A 258 6.67 6.92 -17.17
CA ALA A 258 8.12 6.82 -16.98
C ALA A 258 8.61 5.37 -17.20
N GLY A 259 9.79 5.22 -17.79
CA GLY A 259 10.37 3.93 -18.19
C GLY A 259 10.96 3.97 -19.60
N PRO A 260 11.28 2.81 -20.21
CA PRO A 260 11.75 2.75 -21.60
C PRO A 260 10.73 3.38 -22.56
N ALA A 261 11.21 4.08 -23.60
CA ALA A 261 10.36 4.80 -24.54
C ALA A 261 9.28 3.91 -25.20
N SER A 262 9.55 2.63 -25.40
CA SER A 262 8.59 1.66 -25.96
C SER A 262 7.40 1.33 -25.04
N THR A 263 7.46 1.74 -23.77
CA THR A 263 6.43 1.44 -22.76
C THR A 263 5.49 2.62 -22.51
N ILE A 264 5.97 3.84 -22.77
CA ILE A 264 5.25 5.09 -22.49
C ILE A 264 3.91 5.12 -23.24
N GLY A 265 2.85 5.51 -22.54
CA GLY A 265 1.50 5.58 -23.10
C GLY A 265 0.70 4.27 -23.08
N THR A 266 1.34 3.12 -22.86
CA THR A 266 0.63 1.84 -22.71
C THR A 266 -0.12 1.84 -21.39
N TRP A 267 -1.41 1.48 -21.41
CA TRP A 267 -2.21 1.36 -20.20
C TRP A 267 -1.74 0.16 -19.39
N ALA A 268 -1.42 0.37 -18.13
CA ALA A 268 -0.96 -0.66 -17.21
C ALA A 268 -1.61 -0.46 -15.84
N ILE A 269 -1.25 -1.31 -14.87
CA ILE A 269 -1.66 -1.13 -13.48
C ILE A 269 -1.01 0.15 -12.96
N SER A 270 -1.83 0.99 -12.35
CA SER A 270 -1.44 2.25 -11.75
C SER A 270 -1.79 2.24 -10.27
N SER A 271 -0.95 2.88 -9.46
CA SER A 271 -1.23 3.09 -8.05
C SER A 271 -0.78 4.47 -7.60
N TYR A 272 -1.74 5.40 -7.53
CA TYR A 272 -1.54 6.64 -6.81
C TYR A 272 -1.46 6.41 -5.30
N LYS A 273 -0.52 7.12 -4.67
CA LYS A 273 -0.49 7.42 -3.24
C LYS A 273 -0.90 8.86 -3.04
N TYR A 274 -1.49 9.14 -1.89
CA TYR A 274 -2.13 10.42 -1.61
C TYR A 274 -1.44 11.15 -0.47
N LEU A 275 -1.62 12.46 -0.44
CA LEU A 275 -1.59 13.21 0.81
C LEU A 275 -3.02 13.24 1.36
N ALA A 276 -3.19 12.94 2.64
CA ALA A 276 -4.49 12.83 3.29
C ALA A 276 -4.56 13.61 4.60
N ALA A 277 -5.77 14.08 4.93
CA ALA A 277 -6.11 14.76 6.17
C ALA A 277 -7.43 14.23 6.72
N ASP A 278 -7.72 14.48 8.01
CA ASP A 278 -9.07 14.27 8.52
C ASP A 278 -10.00 15.27 7.82
N VAL A 279 -11.19 14.84 7.41
CA VAL A 279 -12.14 15.68 6.68
C VAL A 279 -12.53 16.96 7.43
N ASN A 280 -12.35 16.99 8.76
CA ASN A 280 -12.65 18.12 9.62
C ASN A 280 -11.44 19.06 9.86
N THR A 281 -10.27 18.76 9.28
CA THR A 281 -9.15 19.69 9.24
C THR A 281 -9.61 20.98 8.57
N ASP A 282 -9.19 22.16 9.07
CA ASP A 282 -9.70 23.44 8.59
C ASP A 282 -9.65 23.56 7.07
N ALA A 283 -10.82 23.77 6.47
CA ALA A 283 -11.00 23.76 5.03
C ALA A 283 -10.22 24.87 4.33
N GLU A 284 -10.09 26.04 4.97
CA GLU A 284 -9.34 27.17 4.42
C GLU A 284 -7.83 26.90 4.45
N MET A 285 -7.33 26.32 5.54
CA MET A 285 -5.94 25.88 5.67
C MET A 285 -5.59 24.88 4.56
N VAL A 286 -6.37 23.81 4.42
CA VAL A 286 -6.11 22.80 3.38
C VAL A 286 -6.25 23.39 1.98
N TYR A 287 -7.23 24.26 1.73
CA TYR A 287 -7.37 24.99 0.45
C TYR A 287 -6.08 25.76 0.10
N ARG A 288 -5.47 26.43 1.07
CA ARG A 288 -4.21 27.17 0.85
C ARG A 288 -3.02 26.24 0.61
N LEU A 289 -2.95 25.11 1.31
CA LEU A 289 -1.92 24.11 1.10
C LEU A 289 -1.99 23.51 -0.31
N VAL A 290 -3.18 23.09 -0.76
CA VAL A 290 -3.35 22.51 -2.11
C VAL A 290 -3.10 23.54 -3.21
N LYS A 291 -3.55 24.79 -2.99
CA LYS A 291 -3.29 25.89 -3.93
C LYS A 291 -1.80 26.15 -4.07
N TRP A 292 -1.07 26.17 -2.95
CA TRP A 292 0.38 26.29 -2.98
C TRP A 292 1.04 25.14 -3.75
N LEU A 293 0.62 23.89 -3.49
CA LEU A 293 1.14 22.71 -4.18
C LEU A 293 0.94 22.77 -5.70
N ASP A 294 -0.23 23.21 -6.18
CA ASP A 294 -0.45 23.36 -7.63
C ASP A 294 0.38 24.51 -8.22
N GLU A 295 0.22 25.73 -7.66
CA GLU A 295 0.78 26.95 -8.26
C GLU A 295 2.31 27.02 -8.18
N ASN A 296 2.92 26.29 -7.24
CA ASN A 296 4.37 26.25 -7.06
C ASN A 296 5.00 24.93 -7.50
N TYR A 297 4.28 24.09 -8.25
CA TYR A 297 4.76 22.79 -8.72
C TYR A 297 6.16 22.85 -9.35
N SER A 298 6.41 23.84 -10.21
CA SER A 298 7.71 24.04 -10.86
C SER A 298 8.87 24.24 -9.89
N SER A 299 8.62 24.74 -8.69
CA SER A 299 9.66 25.02 -7.68
C SER A 299 10.13 23.78 -6.91
N TYR A 300 9.32 22.71 -6.86
CA TYR A 300 9.63 21.51 -6.06
C TYR A 300 9.61 20.19 -6.85
N LYS A 301 9.14 20.18 -8.11
CA LYS A 301 9.02 18.96 -8.94
C LYS A 301 10.32 18.17 -9.11
N ASP A 302 11.47 18.85 -9.10
CA ASP A 302 12.78 18.24 -9.31
C ASP A 302 13.50 17.93 -7.98
N ALA A 303 12.91 18.31 -6.83
CA ALA A 303 13.51 18.08 -5.51
C ALA A 303 13.50 16.60 -5.08
N TYR A 304 12.63 15.79 -5.69
CA TYR A 304 12.57 14.35 -5.48
C TYR A 304 11.92 13.67 -6.69
N ALA A 305 12.39 12.49 -7.11
CA ALA A 305 11.99 11.86 -8.38
C ALA A 305 10.47 11.68 -8.53
N SER A 306 9.78 11.24 -7.47
CA SER A 306 8.33 11.04 -7.50
C SER A 306 7.50 12.32 -7.42
N ASN A 307 8.12 13.48 -7.15
CA ASN A 307 7.38 14.76 -7.15
C ASN A 307 6.86 15.07 -8.54
N THR A 308 7.45 14.50 -9.59
CA THR A 308 6.99 14.63 -10.99
C THR A 308 5.54 14.22 -11.24
N ASN A 309 4.91 13.50 -10.30
CA ASN A 309 3.52 13.06 -10.35
C ASN A 309 2.60 13.79 -9.34
N MET A 310 3.04 14.91 -8.77
CA MET A 310 2.25 15.73 -7.85
C MET A 310 1.50 16.85 -8.59
N THR A 311 1.01 16.59 -9.80
CA THR A 311 0.38 17.62 -10.66
C THR A 311 -1.13 17.70 -10.44
N PHE A 312 -1.72 18.84 -10.82
CA PHE A 312 -3.19 18.96 -10.88
C PHE A 312 -3.82 17.89 -11.79
N GLN A 313 -3.16 17.52 -12.89
CA GLN A 313 -3.67 16.49 -13.79
C GLN A 313 -3.67 15.09 -13.16
N ASP A 314 -2.68 14.79 -12.31
CA ASP A 314 -2.66 13.56 -11.52
C ASP A 314 -3.81 13.53 -10.50
N VAL A 315 -4.13 14.68 -9.88
CA VAL A 315 -5.32 14.82 -9.01
C VAL A 315 -6.60 14.49 -9.80
N ILE A 316 -6.78 15.08 -10.98
CA ILE A 316 -7.97 14.82 -11.81
C ILE A 316 -8.05 13.35 -12.22
N SER A 317 -6.91 12.72 -12.52
CA SER A 317 -6.82 11.31 -12.89
C SER A 317 -7.20 10.39 -11.73
N ALA A 318 -6.68 10.66 -10.53
CA ALA A 318 -7.02 9.88 -9.33
C ALA A 318 -8.49 10.04 -8.90
N LEU A 319 -9.06 11.23 -9.05
CA LEU A 319 -10.47 11.49 -8.72
C LEU A 319 -11.45 10.68 -9.59
N GLN A 320 -11.00 10.13 -10.73
CA GLN A 320 -11.86 9.28 -11.55
C GLN A 320 -12.24 7.98 -10.85
N THR A 321 -11.42 7.45 -9.94
CA THR A 321 -11.62 6.09 -9.41
C THR A 321 -11.54 5.99 -7.89
N THR A 322 -11.12 7.04 -7.19
CA THR A 322 -10.88 6.98 -5.75
C THR A 322 -12.13 6.67 -4.91
N PHE A 323 -11.97 5.78 -3.93
CA PHE A 323 -12.96 5.54 -2.86
C PHE A 323 -12.84 6.54 -1.71
N MET A 324 -11.77 7.35 -1.67
CA MET A 324 -11.55 8.29 -0.58
C MET A 324 -12.49 9.48 -0.70
N PRO A 325 -13.04 9.98 0.42
CA PRO A 325 -13.60 11.33 0.48
C PRO A 325 -12.56 12.37 0.01
N VAL A 326 -13.01 13.46 -0.60
CA VAL A 326 -12.19 14.59 -1.02
C VAL A 326 -12.30 15.69 0.04
N HIS A 327 -11.16 16.17 0.53
CA HIS A 327 -11.15 17.17 1.59
C HIS A 327 -11.85 18.47 1.13
N PRO A 328 -12.68 19.13 1.97
CA PRO A 328 -13.40 20.35 1.58
C PRO A 328 -12.50 21.47 1.02
N GLY A 329 -11.26 21.59 1.53
CA GLY A 329 -10.25 22.50 1.01
C GLY A 329 -9.82 22.20 -0.44
N LEU A 330 -9.65 20.91 -0.78
CA LEU A 330 -9.38 20.50 -2.16
C LEU A 330 -10.61 20.73 -3.05
N VAL A 331 -11.82 20.41 -2.57
CA VAL A 331 -13.08 20.70 -3.28
C VAL A 331 -13.18 22.18 -3.62
N LYS A 332 -12.85 23.07 -2.68
CA LYS A 332 -12.83 24.53 -2.90
C LYS A 332 -11.88 24.91 -4.03
N TYR A 333 -10.67 24.35 -4.04
CA TYR A 333 -9.70 24.62 -5.10
C TYR A 333 -10.15 24.08 -6.47
N LEU A 334 -10.72 22.87 -6.51
CA LEU A 334 -11.26 22.29 -7.75
C LEU A 334 -12.45 23.09 -8.31
N LYS A 335 -13.27 23.70 -7.44
CA LYS A 335 -14.33 24.64 -7.84
C LYS A 335 -13.76 25.92 -8.43
N GLU A 336 -12.72 26.50 -7.81
CA GLU A 336 -12.01 27.67 -8.35
C GLU A 336 -11.43 27.40 -9.74
N LYS A 337 -10.87 26.20 -9.95
CA LYS A 337 -10.33 25.77 -11.25
C LYS A 337 -11.42 25.35 -12.27
N GLY A 338 -12.70 25.40 -11.89
CA GLY A 338 -13.84 25.09 -12.76
C GLY A 338 -14.01 23.60 -13.08
N VAL A 339 -13.38 22.70 -12.32
CA VAL A 339 -13.41 21.24 -12.59
C VAL A 339 -14.50 20.52 -11.78
N TRP A 340 -14.78 20.98 -10.56
CA TRP A 340 -15.72 20.31 -9.67
C TRP A 340 -17.18 20.50 -10.12
N ASN A 341 -17.75 19.44 -10.71
CA ASN A 341 -19.12 19.38 -11.22
C ASN A 341 -20.00 18.45 -10.36
N ALA A 342 -21.23 18.22 -10.81
CA ALA A 342 -22.21 17.37 -10.10
C ALA A 342 -21.78 15.89 -9.96
N ASP A 343 -21.00 15.36 -10.91
CA ASP A 343 -20.52 13.98 -10.85
C ASP A 343 -19.47 13.81 -9.75
N TYR A 344 -18.52 14.74 -9.64
CA TYR A 344 -17.56 14.77 -8.52
C TYR A 344 -18.26 14.92 -7.18
N GLU A 345 -19.25 15.81 -7.08
CA GLU A 345 -20.03 16.00 -5.87
C GLU A 345 -20.74 14.70 -5.45
N LYS A 346 -21.43 14.05 -6.40
CA LYS A 346 -22.13 12.79 -6.16
C LYS A 346 -21.19 11.66 -5.74
N ARG A 347 -20.04 11.52 -6.41
CA ARG A 347 -19.00 10.55 -6.06
C ARG A 347 -18.49 10.80 -4.63
N ASN A 348 -18.16 12.05 -4.31
CA ASN A 348 -17.64 12.41 -3.00
C ASN A 348 -18.64 12.13 -1.88
N GLN A 349 -19.92 12.47 -2.07
CA GLN A 349 -20.98 12.18 -1.11
C GLN A 349 -21.14 10.67 -0.86
N THR A 350 -21.00 9.86 -1.91
CA THR A 350 -21.02 8.38 -1.81
C THR A 350 -19.85 7.88 -0.95
N ASN A 351 -18.64 8.39 -1.18
CA ASN A 351 -17.44 8.04 -0.41
C ASN A 351 -17.55 8.47 1.06
N ILE A 352 -18.03 9.69 1.31
CA ILE A 352 -18.28 10.20 2.66
C ILE A 352 -19.26 9.30 3.41
N ALA A 353 -20.39 8.94 2.79
CA ALA A 353 -21.39 8.09 3.41
C ALA A 353 -20.83 6.70 3.76
N LEU A 354 -19.97 6.14 2.89
CA LEU A 354 -19.31 4.86 3.16
C LEU A 354 -18.34 4.95 4.35
N PHE A 355 -17.50 5.98 4.40
CA PHE A 355 -16.58 6.20 5.53
C PHE A 355 -17.34 6.42 6.85
N GLN A 356 -18.43 7.20 6.80
CA GLN A 356 -19.31 7.38 7.97
C GLN A 356 -19.90 6.06 8.45
N LYS A 357 -20.31 5.16 7.53
CA LYS A 357 -20.79 3.83 7.88
C LYS A 357 -19.72 3.00 8.58
N TRP A 358 -18.47 3.07 8.13
CA TRP A 358 -17.34 2.40 8.78
C TRP A 358 -17.05 2.97 10.18
N VAL A 359 -16.93 4.29 10.31
CA VAL A 359 -16.67 4.96 11.60
C VAL A 359 -17.78 4.66 12.62
N THR A 360 -19.05 4.86 12.23
CA THR A 360 -20.18 4.64 13.13
C THR A 360 -20.36 3.16 13.46
N GLY A 361 -20.20 2.28 12.48
CA GLY A 361 -20.29 0.83 12.67
C GLY A 361 -19.22 0.31 13.63
N TYR A 362 -17.98 0.79 13.50
CA TYR A 362 -16.90 0.41 14.41
C TYR A 362 -17.11 0.91 15.83
N GLN A 363 -17.55 2.16 15.99
CA GLN A 363 -17.89 2.73 17.30
C GLN A 363 -19.02 1.96 17.99
N ASP A 364 -20.07 1.58 17.25
CA ASP A 364 -21.17 0.78 17.78
C ASP A 364 -20.71 -0.64 18.15
N ALA A 365 -19.94 -1.29 17.28
CA ALA A 365 -19.37 -2.61 17.55
C ALA A 365 -18.52 -2.62 18.83
N MET A 366 -17.65 -1.62 19.03
CA MET A 366 -16.85 -1.48 20.24
C MET A 366 -17.71 -1.30 21.50
N LYS A 367 -18.77 -0.48 21.44
CA LYS A 367 -19.71 -0.32 22.55
C LYS A 367 -20.40 -1.64 22.90
N GLN A 368 -20.89 -2.37 21.91
CA GLN A 368 -21.54 -3.67 22.11
C GLN A 368 -20.57 -4.74 22.64
N ALA A 369 -19.34 -4.78 22.12
CA ALA A 369 -18.31 -5.71 22.59
C ALA A 369 -17.94 -5.43 24.06
N THR A 370 -17.74 -4.15 24.42
CA THR A 370 -17.46 -3.74 25.80
C THR A 370 -18.59 -4.12 26.75
N ALA A 371 -19.85 -3.91 26.33
CA ALA A 371 -21.03 -4.31 27.12
C ALA A 371 -21.13 -5.83 27.34
N LYS A 372 -20.50 -6.63 26.47
CA LYS A 372 -20.39 -8.10 26.59
C LYS A 372 -19.12 -8.55 27.33
N GLY A 373 -18.30 -7.62 27.82
CA GLY A 373 -17.03 -7.94 28.49
C GLY A 373 -15.91 -8.39 27.54
N ILE A 374 -16.04 -8.12 26.23
CA ILE A 374 -15.01 -8.44 25.23
C ILE A 374 -13.99 -7.29 25.20
N ASP A 375 -12.74 -7.60 25.49
CA ASP A 375 -11.62 -6.66 25.42
C ASP A 375 -11.25 -6.33 23.96
N ILE A 376 -11.14 -5.06 23.61
CA ILE A 376 -10.92 -4.61 22.24
C ILE A 376 -9.42 -4.55 21.98
N LYS A 377 -8.86 -5.60 21.40
CA LYS A 377 -7.43 -5.69 21.03
C LYS A 377 -7.27 -6.47 19.74
N ALA A 378 -6.32 -6.07 18.89
CA ALA A 378 -6.03 -6.73 17.62
C ALA A 378 -5.69 -8.23 17.76
N ASN A 379 -5.13 -8.65 18.90
CA ASN A 379 -4.80 -10.05 19.18
C ASN A 379 -5.91 -10.82 19.92
N ASN A 380 -7.02 -10.18 20.31
CA ASN A 380 -8.15 -10.85 20.94
C ASN A 380 -9.08 -11.46 19.87
N GLN A 381 -9.08 -12.78 19.74
CA GLN A 381 -9.89 -13.49 18.75
C GLN A 381 -11.40 -13.29 18.95
N ASP A 382 -11.87 -13.14 20.19
CA ASP A 382 -13.30 -12.88 20.47
C ASP A 382 -13.74 -11.53 19.89
N TRP A 383 -12.86 -10.52 19.98
CA TRP A 383 -13.08 -9.22 19.38
C TRP A 383 -13.05 -9.30 17.85
N ILE A 384 -12.05 -9.96 17.26
CA ILE A 384 -11.96 -10.12 15.80
C ILE A 384 -13.20 -10.86 15.28
N GLN A 385 -13.61 -11.95 15.91
CA GLN A 385 -14.81 -12.68 15.56
C GLN A 385 -16.07 -11.80 15.70
N PHE A 386 -16.20 -11.04 16.78
CA PHE A 386 -17.31 -10.13 16.97
C PHE A 386 -17.37 -9.09 15.84
N TRP A 387 -16.24 -8.43 15.55
CA TRP A 387 -16.14 -7.38 14.54
C TRP A 387 -16.43 -7.90 13.13
N GLU A 388 -15.83 -9.01 12.72
CA GLU A 388 -16.07 -9.61 11.41
C GLU A 388 -17.55 -9.99 11.20
N ASN A 389 -18.20 -10.53 12.24
CA ASN A 389 -19.62 -10.86 12.19
C ASN A 389 -20.53 -9.63 12.25
N TYR A 390 -20.13 -8.59 12.98
CA TYR A 390 -20.82 -7.30 12.98
C TYR A 390 -20.82 -6.68 11.58
N LYS A 391 -19.67 -6.66 10.91
CA LYS A 391 -19.49 -6.17 9.54
C LYS A 391 -20.46 -6.86 8.56
N LYS A 392 -20.55 -8.20 8.63
CA LYS A 392 -21.48 -9.01 7.84
C LYS A 392 -22.95 -8.68 8.15
N THR A 393 -23.32 -8.71 9.42
CA THR A 393 -24.72 -8.52 9.87
C THR A 393 -25.26 -7.15 9.48
N ASN A 394 -24.43 -6.12 9.58
CA ASN A 394 -24.80 -4.75 9.22
C ASN A 394 -24.56 -4.41 7.73
N ALA A 395 -24.13 -5.40 6.93
CA ALA A 395 -23.84 -5.28 5.51
C ALA A 395 -23.00 -4.03 5.19
N ILE A 396 -21.90 -3.83 5.91
CA ILE A 396 -21.00 -2.68 5.66
C ILE A 396 -20.19 -2.97 4.39
N PRO A 397 -20.35 -2.20 3.29
CA PRO A 397 -19.64 -2.49 2.05
C PRO A 397 -18.12 -2.37 2.20
N LEU A 398 -17.39 -3.32 1.64
CA LEU A 398 -15.92 -3.27 1.58
C LEU A 398 -15.46 -2.14 0.64
N LEU A 399 -14.32 -1.52 0.98
CA LEU A 399 -13.70 -0.47 0.18
C LEU A 399 -13.16 -1.04 -1.13
N ARG A 400 -13.37 -0.30 -2.22
CA ARG A 400 -12.99 -0.67 -3.60
C ARG A 400 -12.77 0.56 -4.44
N MET A 401 -11.73 0.55 -5.26
CA MET A 401 -11.59 1.55 -6.31
C MET A 401 -12.78 1.43 -7.28
N HIS A 402 -13.32 2.58 -7.65
CA HIS A 402 -14.40 2.70 -8.62
C HIS A 402 -13.88 2.48 -10.04
N VAL A 403 -14.81 2.18 -10.95
CA VAL A 403 -14.46 1.95 -12.35
C VAL A 403 -14.20 3.28 -13.07
N SER A 404 -15.01 4.30 -12.75
CA SER A 404 -14.89 5.65 -13.28
C SER A 404 -15.63 6.65 -12.40
N LEU A 405 -15.57 7.94 -12.76
CA LEU A 405 -16.20 9.01 -11.99
C LEU A 405 -17.71 8.76 -11.82
N THR A 406 -18.36 8.24 -12.86
CA THR A 406 -19.81 8.01 -12.91
C THR A 406 -20.22 6.54 -12.68
N GLN A 407 -19.26 5.61 -12.66
CA GLN A 407 -19.52 4.19 -12.42
C GLN A 407 -18.87 3.70 -11.12
N ASP A 408 -19.72 3.41 -10.14
CA ASP A 408 -19.31 2.90 -8.84
C ASP A 408 -18.68 1.52 -8.94
N ALA A 409 -17.90 1.17 -7.91
CA ALA A 409 -17.41 -0.18 -7.72
C ALA A 409 -18.58 -1.12 -7.42
N ALA A 410 -18.45 -2.39 -7.82
CA ALA A 410 -19.42 -3.40 -7.40
C ALA A 410 -19.42 -3.53 -5.88
N ILE A 411 -20.60 -3.44 -5.26
CA ILE A 411 -20.77 -3.63 -3.82
C ILE A 411 -20.38 -5.07 -3.47
N THR A 412 -19.36 -5.22 -2.62
CA THR A 412 -19.01 -6.51 -2.02
C THR A 412 -19.21 -6.41 -0.51
N LEU A 413 -19.88 -7.42 0.05
CA LEU A 413 -20.15 -7.49 1.47
C LEU A 413 -19.15 -8.42 2.19
N PRO A 414 -18.82 -8.13 3.46
CA PRO A 414 -17.99 -8.99 4.31
C PRO A 414 -18.58 -10.39 4.47
N GLY A 415 -17.74 -11.42 4.37
CA GLY A 415 -18.15 -12.83 4.52
C GLY A 415 -18.46 -13.25 5.97
N GLY A 416 -18.01 -12.46 6.95
CA GLY A 416 -18.03 -12.78 8.37
C GLY A 416 -16.72 -13.39 8.85
N TYR A 417 -16.68 -13.77 10.12
CA TYR A 417 -15.49 -14.40 10.69
C TYR A 417 -15.24 -15.76 10.05
N VAL A 418 -14.01 -15.97 9.59
CA VAL A 418 -13.50 -17.29 9.21
C VAL A 418 -12.48 -17.68 10.27
N PRO A 419 -12.70 -18.76 11.03
CA PRO A 419 -11.74 -19.21 12.03
C PRO A 419 -10.38 -19.46 11.36
N PRO A 420 -9.26 -19.06 11.99
CA PRO A 420 -7.96 -19.47 11.51
C PRO A 420 -7.93 -21.00 11.47
N THR A 421 -7.64 -21.56 10.31
CA THR A 421 -7.53 -23.01 10.13
C THR A 421 -6.50 -23.55 11.12
N THR A 422 -6.94 -24.34 12.10
CA THR A 422 -6.08 -25.06 13.06
C THR A 422 -5.35 -26.24 12.41
N THR A 423 -5.67 -26.53 11.15
CA THR A 423 -4.92 -27.46 10.33
C THR A 423 -3.78 -26.66 9.69
N PRO A 424 -2.49 -26.98 9.95
CA PRO A 424 -1.48 -26.58 8.99
C PRO A 424 -1.99 -27.04 7.62
N PRO A 425 -1.83 -26.22 6.56
CA PRO A 425 -2.26 -26.64 5.23
C PRO A 425 -1.75 -28.08 5.02
N PRO A 426 -2.61 -29.03 4.58
CA PRO A 426 -2.13 -30.36 4.29
C PRO A 426 -0.89 -30.19 3.42
N PRO A 427 0.23 -30.89 3.68
CA PRO A 427 1.40 -30.77 2.81
C PRO A 427 0.86 -30.95 1.41
N THR A 428 1.01 -29.92 0.58
CA THR A 428 0.47 -29.93 -0.76
C THR A 428 1.13 -31.11 -1.45
N THR A 429 0.45 -32.26 -1.51
CA THR A 429 0.79 -33.34 -2.41
C THR A 429 0.38 -32.88 -3.80
N THR A 430 1.09 -31.88 -4.30
CA THR A 430 1.38 -31.82 -5.72
C THR A 430 2.17 -33.08 -6.00
N THR A 431 1.50 -34.06 -6.59
CA THR A 431 2.18 -35.11 -7.35
C THR A 431 2.95 -34.41 -8.46
N VAL A 432 4.19 -34.03 -8.16
CA VAL A 432 5.19 -33.61 -9.13
C VAL A 432 5.43 -34.83 -10.02
N PRO A 433 5.19 -34.76 -11.35
CA PRO A 433 5.72 -35.77 -12.27
C PRO A 433 7.22 -35.85 -12.02
N PRO A 434 7.86 -37.02 -12.08
CA PRO A 434 9.24 -37.18 -11.63
C PRO A 434 10.18 -36.29 -12.45
N VAL A 435 10.41 -35.09 -11.94
CA VAL A 435 11.55 -34.25 -12.29
C VAL A 435 12.65 -34.78 -11.39
N THR A 436 13.65 -35.38 -12.00
CA THR A 436 14.90 -35.80 -11.36
C THR A 436 15.43 -34.63 -10.54
N THR A 437 15.11 -34.61 -9.25
CA THR A 437 15.33 -33.45 -8.40
C THR A 437 16.81 -33.42 -8.04
N ALA A 438 17.52 -32.45 -8.61
CA ALA A 438 18.87 -32.15 -8.19
C ALA A 438 18.81 -31.54 -6.77
N ALA A 439 19.44 -32.21 -5.80
CA ALA A 439 19.38 -31.85 -4.39
C ALA A 439 19.78 -30.38 -4.10
N ALA A 440 19.02 -29.72 -3.22
CA ALA A 440 19.32 -28.41 -2.64
C ALA A 440 20.62 -28.42 -1.83
N VAL A 441 21.18 -27.24 -1.52
CA VAL A 441 22.41 -27.10 -0.73
C VAL A 441 22.02 -27.09 0.76
N PRO A 442 22.24 -28.16 1.54
CA PRO A 442 21.85 -28.22 2.95
C PRO A 442 22.53 -27.11 3.76
N ILE A 443 21.79 -26.45 4.65
CA ILE A 443 22.31 -25.54 5.67
C ILE A 443 21.80 -26.03 7.01
N GLN A 444 22.71 -26.23 7.96
CA GLN A 444 22.39 -26.61 9.33
C GLN A 444 23.12 -25.66 10.28
N VAL A 445 22.39 -25.01 11.19
CA VAL A 445 23.03 -24.27 12.30
C VAL A 445 23.62 -25.28 13.27
N VAL A 446 24.93 -25.19 13.51
CA VAL A 446 25.64 -26.04 14.48
C VAL A 446 25.59 -25.41 15.86
N SER A 447 25.90 -24.11 15.94
CA SER A 447 25.84 -23.35 17.19
C SER A 447 25.73 -21.85 16.92
N ILE A 448 25.11 -21.15 17.85
CA ILE A 448 25.20 -19.70 18.00
C ILE A 448 25.47 -19.47 19.48
N SER A 449 26.53 -18.74 19.83
CA SER A 449 26.84 -18.43 21.24
C SER A 449 25.76 -17.54 21.84
N ASP A 450 25.52 -17.66 23.14
CA ASP A 450 24.74 -16.65 23.87
C ASP A 450 25.63 -15.41 24.01
N ALA A 451 25.13 -14.25 23.61
CA ALA A 451 25.91 -13.00 23.59
C ALA A 451 24.96 -11.82 23.82
N HIS A 452 25.36 -10.89 24.68
CA HIS A 452 24.62 -9.65 24.94
C HIS A 452 25.22 -8.47 24.16
N PRO A 453 24.53 -7.31 24.06
CA PRO A 453 25.14 -6.09 23.57
C PRO A 453 26.44 -5.77 24.33
N GLY A 454 27.56 -5.75 23.62
CA GLY A 454 28.92 -5.59 24.15
C GLY A 454 29.79 -6.85 24.02
N ASP A 455 29.17 -8.03 23.88
CA ASP A 455 29.86 -9.32 23.79
C ASP A 455 30.20 -9.70 22.34
N ASP A 456 31.16 -10.61 22.19
CA ASP A 456 31.41 -11.29 20.93
C ASP A 456 30.39 -12.43 20.72
N VAL A 457 29.74 -12.42 19.56
CA VAL A 457 28.89 -13.53 19.12
C VAL A 457 29.65 -14.39 18.13
N THR A 458 29.60 -15.71 18.34
CA THR A 458 30.15 -16.72 17.43
C THR A 458 29.02 -17.58 16.88
N VAL A 459 28.97 -17.68 15.55
CA VAL A 459 27.97 -18.42 14.80
C VAL A 459 28.67 -19.47 13.95
N THR A 460 28.32 -20.74 14.13
CA THR A 460 28.82 -21.85 13.31
C THR A 460 27.68 -22.54 12.60
N ILE A 461 27.83 -22.73 11.29
CA ILE A 461 26.91 -23.52 10.46
C ILE A 461 27.67 -24.64 9.75
N LYS A 462 26.93 -25.64 9.27
CA LYS A 462 27.40 -26.69 8.39
C LYS A 462 26.62 -26.68 7.09
N THR A 463 27.33 -26.76 5.97
CA THR A 463 26.76 -26.85 4.63
C THR A 463 27.60 -27.77 3.74
N THR A 464 27.26 -27.88 2.45
CA THR A 464 28.05 -28.68 1.49
C THR A 464 29.44 -28.06 1.30
N PRO A 465 30.54 -28.84 1.37
CA PRO A 465 31.87 -28.34 1.06
C PRO A 465 31.92 -27.61 -0.29
N GLY A 466 32.58 -26.45 -0.32
CA GLY A 466 32.65 -25.58 -1.50
C GLY A 466 31.44 -24.67 -1.72
N ALA A 467 30.37 -24.78 -0.92
CA ALA A 467 29.25 -23.84 -0.99
C ALA A 467 29.65 -22.46 -0.45
N GLU A 468 29.24 -21.42 -1.16
CA GLU A 468 29.43 -20.03 -0.78
C GLU A 468 28.24 -19.58 0.07
N VAL A 469 28.48 -19.16 1.31
CA VAL A 469 27.44 -18.76 2.24
C VAL A 469 27.58 -17.31 2.66
N THR A 470 26.47 -16.59 2.58
CA THR A 470 26.33 -15.22 3.10
C THR A 470 25.51 -15.23 4.39
N ILE A 471 25.97 -14.51 5.42
CA ILE A 471 25.24 -14.27 6.67
C ILE A 471 24.70 -12.84 6.70
N LEU A 472 23.47 -12.64 7.13
CA LEU A 472 22.87 -11.35 7.44
C LEU A 472 22.36 -11.37 8.88
N PHE A 473 22.86 -10.45 9.70
CA PHE A 473 22.40 -10.24 11.06
C PHE A 473 21.47 -9.02 11.11
N THR A 474 20.22 -9.22 11.53
CA THR A 474 19.22 -8.17 11.70
C THR A 474 19.01 -7.95 13.20
N MET A 475 19.22 -6.71 13.65
CA MET A 475 19.13 -6.32 15.05
C MET A 475 17.67 -6.37 15.56
N PRO A 476 17.43 -6.37 16.89
CA PRO A 476 16.08 -6.42 17.45
C PRO A 476 15.16 -5.26 17.05
N ASN A 477 15.73 -4.13 16.66
CA ASN A 477 14.99 -2.97 16.11
C ASN A 477 14.65 -3.11 14.61
N GLY A 478 14.94 -4.26 13.98
CA GLY A 478 14.68 -4.54 12.57
C GLY A 478 15.74 -4.02 11.60
N THR A 479 16.81 -3.37 12.09
CA THR A 479 17.88 -2.84 11.23
C THR A 479 18.85 -3.93 10.80
N ASN A 480 19.18 -4.00 9.51
CA ASN A 480 20.22 -4.88 9.01
C ASN A 480 21.60 -4.38 9.42
N SER A 481 22.37 -5.25 10.09
CA SER A 481 23.74 -4.97 10.50
C SER A 481 24.70 -5.06 9.33
N THR A 482 25.74 -4.24 9.36
CA THR A 482 26.92 -4.37 8.49
C THR A 482 27.95 -5.36 9.04
N LEU A 483 27.70 -5.95 10.22
CA LEU A 483 28.50 -7.00 10.84
C LEU A 483 27.84 -8.39 10.67
N PRO A 484 28.63 -9.47 10.58
CA PRO A 484 30.10 -9.47 10.54
C PRO A 484 30.63 -8.86 9.23
N ALA A 485 31.77 -8.16 9.27
CA ALA A 485 32.32 -7.50 8.09
C ALA A 485 32.70 -8.51 6.98
N ASP A 486 33.09 -9.72 7.37
CA ASP A 486 33.32 -10.88 6.52
C ASP A 486 32.04 -11.71 6.35
N ASN A 487 30.94 -11.06 5.99
CA ASN A 487 29.61 -11.66 5.88
C ASN A 487 29.45 -12.75 4.82
N LYS A 488 30.51 -13.09 4.08
CA LYS A 488 30.50 -14.07 3.00
C LYS A 488 31.71 -14.99 3.11
N LYS A 489 31.49 -16.31 3.18
CA LYS A 489 32.53 -17.35 3.31
C LYS A 489 32.20 -18.58 2.48
N THR A 490 33.23 -19.31 2.06
CA THR A 490 33.08 -20.61 1.37
C THR A 490 33.33 -21.74 2.36
N ALA A 491 32.47 -22.77 2.35
CA ALA A 491 32.59 -23.92 3.24
C ALA A 491 33.84 -24.75 2.92
N GLY A 492 34.63 -25.06 3.96
CA GLY A 492 35.80 -25.92 3.87
C GLY A 492 35.47 -27.39 3.59
N ALA A 493 36.47 -28.26 3.56
CA ALA A 493 36.30 -29.69 3.31
C ALA A 493 35.44 -30.41 4.36
N ASP A 494 35.37 -29.87 5.58
CA ASP A 494 34.52 -30.32 6.69
C ASP A 494 33.08 -29.77 6.61
N GLY A 495 32.82 -28.86 5.67
CA GLY A 495 31.54 -28.20 5.46
C GLY A 495 31.22 -27.13 6.50
N LEU A 496 32.13 -26.80 7.42
CA LEU A 496 31.86 -25.85 8.51
C LEU A 496 32.22 -24.42 8.10
N ILE A 497 31.41 -23.47 8.55
CA ILE A 497 31.69 -22.05 8.45
C ILE A 497 31.39 -21.41 9.80
N THR A 498 32.35 -20.64 10.32
CA THR A 498 32.22 -19.89 11.56
C THR A 498 32.44 -18.40 11.32
N TRP A 499 31.57 -17.58 11.90
CA TRP A 499 31.74 -16.13 12.02
C TRP A 499 31.80 -15.74 13.48
N THR A 500 32.67 -14.78 13.79
CA THR A 500 32.76 -14.17 15.12
C THR A 500 32.85 -12.67 14.96
N TRP A 501 32.00 -11.92 15.67
CA TRP A 501 32.06 -10.45 15.69
C TRP A 501 31.51 -9.90 17.00
N ASN A 502 31.88 -8.66 17.33
CA ASN A 502 31.37 -7.97 18.50
C ASN A 502 29.99 -7.34 18.22
N ILE A 503 29.01 -7.60 19.06
CA ILE A 503 27.73 -6.89 19.04
C ILE A 503 27.94 -5.56 19.79
N ASN A 504 27.80 -4.42 19.11
CA ASN A 504 28.03 -3.13 19.75
C ASN A 504 27.10 -2.93 20.97
N SER A 505 27.63 -2.41 22.08
CA SER A 505 26.89 -2.18 23.32
C SER A 505 25.67 -1.25 23.20
N HIS A 506 25.56 -0.48 22.11
CA HIS A 506 24.43 0.38 21.82
C HIS A 506 23.27 -0.35 21.11
N VAL A 507 23.44 -1.61 20.73
CA VAL A 507 22.36 -2.42 20.15
C VAL A 507 21.34 -2.72 21.26
N PRO A 508 20.05 -2.45 21.06
CA PRO A 508 19.03 -2.77 22.07
C PRO A 508 18.94 -4.29 22.24
N ALA A 509 18.86 -4.76 23.48
CA ALA A 509 18.60 -6.17 23.79
C ALA A 509 17.22 -6.59 23.26
N GLY A 510 17.11 -7.82 22.76
CA GLY A 510 15.88 -8.35 22.18
C GLY A 510 16.11 -9.44 21.15
N GLU A 511 15.07 -9.79 20.39
CA GLU A 511 15.13 -10.88 19.41
C GLU A 511 15.81 -10.43 18.11
N ALA A 512 17.04 -10.88 17.87
CA ALA A 512 17.76 -10.66 16.63
C ALA A 512 17.56 -11.83 15.65
N THR A 513 17.70 -11.57 14.35
CA THR A 513 17.54 -12.59 13.29
C THR A 513 18.86 -12.81 12.56
N TYR A 514 19.25 -14.07 12.39
CA TYR A 514 20.41 -14.52 11.61
C TYR A 514 19.90 -15.21 10.36
N THR A 515 20.22 -14.70 9.18
CA THR A 515 19.83 -15.29 7.89
C THR A 515 21.07 -15.76 7.14
N PHE A 516 21.10 -17.04 6.77
CA PHE A 516 22.18 -17.66 6.00
C PHE A 516 21.67 -17.99 4.61
N THR A 517 22.44 -17.64 3.57
CA THR A 517 22.12 -17.96 2.18
C THR A 517 23.31 -18.70 1.57
N ALA A 518 23.16 -20.00 1.29
CA ALA A 518 24.18 -20.84 0.67
C ALA A 518 23.94 -20.98 -0.85
N VAL A 519 25.00 -20.85 -1.63
CA VAL A 519 25.01 -20.97 -3.08
C VAL A 519 26.08 -21.99 -3.49
N LEU A 520 25.69 -23.01 -4.26
CA LEU A 520 26.63 -23.96 -4.87
C LEU A 520 26.12 -24.40 -6.24
N ASN A 521 26.93 -24.24 -7.28
CA ASN A 521 26.60 -24.65 -8.66
C ASN A 521 25.24 -24.10 -9.15
N GLY A 522 24.95 -22.83 -8.85
CA GLY A 522 23.70 -22.16 -9.24
C GLY A 522 22.47 -22.55 -8.43
N ARG A 523 22.63 -23.39 -7.39
CA ARG A 523 21.56 -23.73 -6.43
C ARG A 523 21.68 -22.87 -5.19
N THR A 524 20.57 -22.32 -4.74
CA THR A 524 20.51 -21.45 -3.56
C THR A 524 19.62 -22.04 -2.48
N SER A 525 20.01 -21.90 -1.22
CA SER A 525 19.19 -22.25 -0.07
C SER A 525 19.32 -21.17 1.00
N THR A 526 18.24 -20.87 1.72
CA THR A 526 18.24 -19.84 2.77
C THR A 526 17.65 -20.39 4.06
N LEU A 527 18.27 -20.07 5.19
CA LEU A 527 17.83 -20.44 6.53
C LEU A 527 17.87 -19.21 7.43
N SER A 528 16.75 -18.90 8.08
CA SER A 528 16.68 -17.81 9.08
C SER A 528 16.38 -18.39 10.46
N LEU A 529 17.12 -17.93 11.46
CA LEU A 529 16.92 -18.27 12.86
C LEU A 529 16.82 -16.99 13.69
N LYS A 530 15.96 -17.00 14.69
CA LYS A 530 15.87 -15.92 15.67
C LYS A 530 16.52 -16.32 16.98
N LYS A 531 17.23 -15.38 17.61
CA LYS A 531 17.85 -15.59 18.92
C LYS A 531 17.83 -14.29 19.71
N THR A 532 17.51 -14.39 21.00
CA THR A 532 17.62 -13.26 21.92
C THR A 532 19.09 -12.93 22.15
N ILE A 533 19.42 -11.65 22.01
CA ILE A 533 20.71 -11.07 22.37
C ILE A 533 20.51 -10.00 23.43
#